data_AF-A0AAU9U741-F1
#
_entry.id   AF-A0AAU9U741-F1
#
_cell.length_a   1.000
_cell.length_b   1.000
_cell.length_c   1.000
_cell.angle_alpha   90.00
_cell.angle_beta   90.00
_cell.angle_gamma   90.00
#
_symmetry.space_group_name_H-M   'P 1'
#
loop_
_entity.id
_entity.type
_entity.pdbx_description
1 polymer ?
#
loop_
_entity_poly.entity_id
_entity_poly.type
_entity_poly.pdbx_seq_one_letter_code
_entity_poly.pdbx_strand_id
1 'polypeptide(L)'
;MQGSFKIQLINMGTRAAAFTAKIRSLYDCQLRLMHNIQPLPSGTDIANTVKYFSQTLLSVLKDVPRSPLEMIRDADNDAERMGLYPNLDYKGLFNAISQLVDSAPHLQYGIQAFGQAVLQCLGCLLPFLEYDMIDNLPYLVAYCVAVFPASLHQEILNLLCYYILPFTITRRYSGMEEESEASQSVGAIIMMVFQHSNNPAHHCQLLECLMSMKQWVVKDLLCVIAYGTCGARVSAAKLLFYYWPPFDAKLFDRKGLLCKFANTCKINCDSRNSEL
;
A
#
# COMPACT_ATOMS: atom_id res chain seq x y z
N MET A 1 -22.17 1.31 -41.16
CA MET A 1 -21.70 1.78 -39.84
C MET A 1 -22.30 1.05 -38.63
N GLN A 2 -23.35 0.21 -38.77
CA GLN A 2 -23.93 -0.55 -37.64
C GLN A 2 -23.12 -1.78 -37.17
N GLY A 3 -22.20 -2.31 -37.99
CA GLY A 3 -21.41 -3.50 -37.62
C GLY A 3 -20.33 -3.24 -36.56
N SER A 4 -19.73 -2.04 -36.54
CA SER A 4 -18.62 -1.70 -35.64
C SER A 4 -19.07 -1.55 -34.17
N PHE A 5 -20.23 -0.94 -33.94
CA PHE A 5 -20.81 -0.79 -32.60
C PHE A 5 -21.24 -2.14 -31.99
N LYS A 6 -21.78 -3.05 -32.81
CA LYS A 6 -22.19 -4.39 -32.36
C LYS A 6 -20.98 -5.24 -31.94
N ILE A 7 -19.86 -5.14 -32.67
CA ILE A 7 -18.61 -5.84 -32.35
C ILE A 7 -17.96 -5.26 -31.08
N GLN A 8 -17.99 -3.94 -30.88
CA GLN A 8 -17.49 -3.31 -29.65
C GLN A 8 -18.32 -3.71 -28.42
N LEU A 9 -19.65 -3.74 -28.51
CA LEU A 9 -20.53 -4.22 -27.44
C LEU A 9 -20.34 -5.71 -27.11
N ILE A 10 -20.17 -6.56 -28.12
CA ILE A 10 -19.89 -8.01 -27.92
C ILE A 10 -18.50 -8.22 -27.31
N ASN A 11 -17.48 -7.47 -27.74
CA ASN A 11 -16.14 -7.50 -27.15
C ASN A 11 -16.12 -6.97 -25.71
N MET A 12 -16.96 -5.98 -25.37
CA MET A 12 -17.12 -5.51 -23.98
C MET A 12 -17.84 -6.52 -23.10
N GLY A 13 -18.92 -7.15 -23.59
CA GLY A 13 -19.65 -8.18 -22.84
C GLY A 13 -18.82 -9.45 -22.58
N THR A 14 -18.03 -9.89 -23.57
CA THR A 14 -17.10 -11.03 -23.41
C THR A 14 -15.94 -10.71 -22.47
N ARG A 15 -15.40 -9.49 -22.50
CA ARG A 15 -14.38 -9.04 -21.53
C ARG A 15 -14.92 -8.97 -20.10
N ALA A 16 -16.12 -8.43 -19.90
CA ALA A 16 -16.74 -8.37 -18.58
C ALA A 16 -16.99 -9.79 -18.01
N ALA A 17 -17.51 -10.70 -18.83
CA ALA A 17 -17.70 -12.10 -18.43
C ALA A 17 -16.38 -12.80 -18.08
N ALA A 18 -15.32 -12.59 -18.88
CA ALA A 18 -13.99 -13.14 -18.60
C ALA A 18 -13.37 -12.56 -17.32
N PHE A 19 -13.57 -11.25 -17.08
CA PHE A 19 -13.12 -10.58 -15.86
C PHE A 19 -13.77 -11.20 -14.63
N THR A 20 -15.09 -11.30 -14.60
CA THR A 20 -15.83 -11.94 -13.50
C THR A 20 -15.48 -13.42 -13.33
N ALA A 21 -15.32 -14.18 -14.43
CA ALA A 21 -14.92 -15.58 -14.35
C ALA A 21 -13.54 -15.77 -13.71
N LYS A 22 -12.58 -14.89 -14.03
CA LYS A 22 -11.26 -14.92 -13.39
C LYS A 22 -11.30 -14.51 -11.93
N ILE A 23 -12.17 -13.57 -11.54
CA ILE A 23 -12.38 -13.23 -10.11
C ILE A 23 -12.87 -14.48 -9.36
N ARG A 24 -13.86 -15.20 -9.91
CA ARG A 24 -14.34 -16.46 -9.32
C ARG A 24 -13.22 -17.50 -9.20
N SER A 25 -12.33 -17.58 -10.19
CA SER A 25 -11.16 -18.46 -10.12
C SER A 25 -10.19 -18.07 -8.99
N LEU A 26 -10.03 -16.78 -8.67
CA LEU A 26 -9.22 -16.34 -7.54
C LEU A 26 -9.86 -16.77 -6.20
N TYR A 27 -11.18 -16.62 -6.06
CA TYR A 27 -11.90 -17.09 -4.88
C TYR A 27 -11.84 -18.62 -4.73
N ASP A 28 -11.94 -19.38 -5.82
CA ASP A 28 -11.74 -20.84 -5.78
C ASP A 28 -10.33 -21.19 -5.28
N CYS A 29 -9.29 -20.50 -5.79
CA CYS A 29 -7.92 -20.70 -5.30
C CYS A 29 -7.81 -20.40 -3.80
N GLN A 30 -8.39 -19.28 -3.35
CA GLN A 30 -8.40 -18.86 -1.95
C GLN A 30 -9.05 -19.91 -1.05
N LEU A 31 -10.24 -20.39 -1.40
CA LEU A 31 -10.95 -21.43 -0.64
C LEU A 31 -10.14 -22.72 -0.55
N ARG A 32 -9.51 -23.12 -1.65
CA ARG A 32 -8.70 -24.34 -1.69
C ARG A 32 -7.43 -24.24 -0.86
N LEU A 33 -6.81 -23.06 -0.79
CA LEU A 33 -5.69 -22.80 0.11
C LEU A 33 -6.12 -22.86 1.58
N MET A 34 -7.21 -22.19 1.95
CA MET A 34 -7.70 -22.13 3.32
C MET A 34 -8.15 -23.49 3.86
N HIS A 35 -8.74 -24.34 3.00
CA HIS A 35 -9.26 -25.65 3.38
C HIS A 35 -8.36 -26.83 2.96
N ASN A 36 -7.16 -26.57 2.43
CA ASN A 36 -6.22 -27.58 1.95
C ASN A 36 -6.81 -28.57 0.92
N ILE A 37 -7.64 -28.07 0.00
CA ILE A 37 -8.34 -28.88 -1.01
C ILE A 37 -7.43 -29.14 -2.22
N GLN A 38 -7.11 -30.41 -2.47
CA GLN A 38 -6.22 -30.82 -3.56
C GLN A 38 -6.85 -30.71 -4.97
N PRO A 39 -6.05 -30.52 -6.04
CA PRO A 39 -4.64 -30.08 -6.02
C PRO A 39 -4.44 -28.65 -5.47
N LEU A 40 -3.52 -28.45 -4.53
CA LEU A 40 -3.26 -27.11 -3.97
C LEU A 40 -2.86 -26.10 -5.06
N PRO A 41 -3.46 -24.89 -5.08
CA PRO A 41 -3.06 -23.83 -5.99
C PRO A 41 -1.59 -23.41 -5.77
N SER A 42 -0.84 -23.25 -6.86
CA SER A 42 0.51 -22.71 -6.79
C SER A 42 0.50 -21.18 -6.86
N GLY A 43 1.44 -20.51 -6.17
CA GLY A 43 1.57 -19.06 -6.22
C GLY A 43 1.84 -18.56 -7.63
N THR A 44 2.51 -19.36 -8.48
CA THR A 44 2.77 -19.02 -9.88
C THR A 44 1.49 -19.02 -10.73
N ASP A 45 0.58 -19.97 -10.52
CA ASP A 45 -0.69 -20.04 -11.25
C ASP A 45 -1.62 -18.89 -10.87
N ILE A 46 -1.68 -18.59 -9.58
CA ILE A 46 -2.43 -17.43 -9.08
C ILE A 46 -1.81 -16.15 -9.65
N ALA A 47 -0.48 -16.01 -9.62
CA ALA A 47 0.23 -14.86 -10.17
C ALA A 47 -0.11 -14.61 -11.66
N ASN A 48 -0.19 -15.66 -12.47
CA ASN A 48 -0.57 -15.53 -13.88
C ASN A 48 -2.01 -15.00 -14.05
N THR A 49 -2.92 -15.44 -13.18
CA THR A 49 -4.30 -14.94 -13.16
C THR A 49 -4.35 -13.48 -12.70
N VAL A 50 -3.57 -13.11 -11.68
CA VAL A 50 -3.47 -11.72 -11.20
C VAL A 50 -2.88 -10.80 -12.26
N LYS A 51 -1.84 -11.22 -12.99
CA LYS A 51 -1.22 -10.46 -14.08
C LYS A 51 -2.19 -10.12 -15.22
N TYR A 52 -3.15 -11.00 -15.50
CA TYR A 52 -4.23 -10.69 -16.46
C TYR A 52 -5.00 -9.43 -16.05
N PHE A 53 -5.29 -9.26 -14.76
CA PHE A 53 -5.98 -8.08 -14.26
C PHE A 53 -5.13 -6.83 -14.42
N SER A 54 -3.85 -6.87 -14.02
CA SER A 54 -2.93 -5.74 -14.23
C SER A 54 -2.88 -5.32 -15.70
N GLN A 55 -2.77 -6.28 -16.63
CA GLN A 55 -2.77 -6.00 -18.07
C GLN A 55 -4.08 -5.38 -18.55
N THR A 56 -5.21 -5.87 -18.03
CA THR A 56 -6.54 -5.35 -18.37
C THR A 56 -6.71 -3.92 -17.87
N LEU A 57 -6.37 -3.65 -16.60
CA LEU A 57 -6.45 -2.33 -15.97
C LEU A 57 -5.55 -1.32 -16.68
N LEU A 58 -4.29 -1.69 -16.97
CA LEU A 58 -3.36 -0.84 -17.71
C LEU A 58 -3.84 -0.58 -19.14
N SER A 59 -4.49 -1.55 -19.79
CA SER A 59 -5.09 -1.34 -21.11
C SER A 59 -6.21 -0.30 -21.05
N VAL A 60 -7.04 -0.33 -20.00
CA VAL A 60 -8.11 0.66 -19.82
C VAL A 60 -7.52 2.04 -19.54
N LEU A 61 -6.49 2.14 -18.69
CA LEU A 61 -5.86 3.42 -18.36
C LEU A 61 -5.24 4.13 -19.57
N LYS A 62 -4.76 3.39 -20.58
CA LYS A 62 -4.20 3.98 -21.81
C LYS A 62 -5.23 4.78 -22.61
N ASP A 63 -6.50 4.44 -22.49
CA ASP A 63 -7.58 5.05 -23.26
C ASP A 63 -8.19 6.27 -22.54
N VAL A 64 -7.68 6.64 -21.35
CA VAL A 64 -8.22 7.74 -20.54
C VAL A 64 -7.47 9.05 -20.83
N PRO A 65 -8.16 10.13 -21.23
CA PRO A 65 -7.53 11.37 -21.67
C PRO A 65 -7.02 12.27 -20.53
N ARG A 66 -7.52 12.09 -19.30
CA ARG A 66 -7.10 12.85 -18.10
C ARG A 66 -6.29 11.96 -17.17
N SER A 67 -5.38 12.54 -16.38
CA SER A 67 -4.66 11.80 -15.34
C SER A 67 -5.62 11.35 -14.24
N PRO A 68 -5.97 10.06 -14.15
CA PRO A 68 -7.02 9.64 -13.22
C PRO A 68 -6.57 9.73 -11.76
N LEU A 69 -5.25 9.67 -11.53
CA LEU A 69 -4.64 9.85 -10.21
C LEU A 69 -4.82 11.28 -9.68
N GLU A 70 -4.83 12.30 -10.55
CA GLU A 70 -5.10 13.68 -10.11
C GLU A 70 -6.57 13.83 -9.68
N MET A 71 -7.49 13.13 -10.34
CA MET A 71 -8.91 13.11 -9.97
C MET A 71 -9.17 12.38 -8.64
N ILE A 72 -8.30 11.46 -8.21
CA ILE A 72 -8.44 10.75 -6.92
C ILE A 72 -8.28 11.69 -5.74
N ARG A 73 -7.48 12.76 -5.87
CA ARG A 73 -7.16 13.67 -4.75
C ARG A 73 -8.36 14.42 -4.20
N ASP A 74 -9.47 14.44 -4.92
CA ASP A 74 -10.69 15.14 -4.53
C ASP A 74 -11.88 14.21 -4.76
N ALA A 75 -12.57 13.85 -3.68
CA ALA A 75 -13.68 12.91 -3.71
C ALA A 75 -14.88 13.39 -4.53
N ASP A 76 -15.03 14.70 -4.73
CA ASP A 76 -16.11 15.25 -5.57
C ASP A 76 -15.96 14.82 -7.04
N ASN A 77 -14.75 14.47 -7.46
CA ASN A 77 -14.46 13.99 -8.81
C ASN A 77 -14.66 12.46 -8.96
N ASP A 78 -15.06 11.74 -7.91
CA ASP A 78 -15.20 10.28 -7.95
C ASP A 78 -16.21 9.82 -9.00
N ALA A 79 -17.38 10.46 -9.05
CA ALA A 79 -18.42 10.11 -10.01
C ALA A 79 -17.95 10.32 -11.46
N GLU A 80 -17.25 11.42 -11.73
CA GLU A 80 -16.67 11.69 -13.05
C GLU A 80 -15.56 10.69 -13.37
N ARG A 81 -14.63 10.42 -12.42
CA ARG A 81 -13.53 9.47 -12.56
C ARG A 81 -14.06 8.09 -12.92
N MET A 82 -15.02 7.59 -12.15
CA MET A 82 -15.57 6.24 -12.34
C MET A 82 -16.34 6.12 -13.66
N GLY A 83 -16.92 7.22 -14.15
CA GLY A 83 -17.56 7.29 -15.48
C GLY A 83 -16.60 7.14 -16.66
N LEU A 84 -15.28 7.24 -16.46
CA LEU A 84 -14.27 7.07 -17.51
C LEU A 84 -13.96 5.60 -17.82
N TYR A 85 -14.40 4.68 -16.96
CA TYR A 85 -14.02 3.27 -17.04
C TYR A 85 -15.19 2.38 -17.48
N PRO A 86 -14.91 1.23 -18.12
CA PRO A 86 -15.94 0.22 -18.33
C PRO A 86 -16.45 -0.31 -16.99
N ASN A 87 -17.72 -0.70 -16.94
CA ASN A 87 -18.37 -1.25 -15.76
C ASN A 87 -17.92 -2.71 -15.52
N LEU A 88 -16.73 -2.86 -14.92
CA LEU A 88 -16.15 -4.12 -14.49
C LEU A 88 -16.21 -4.23 -12.96
N ASP A 89 -16.12 -5.44 -12.44
CA ASP A 89 -16.22 -5.72 -11.00
C ASP A 89 -14.89 -5.42 -10.25
N TYR A 90 -14.48 -4.16 -10.23
CA TYR A 90 -13.23 -3.71 -9.57
C TYR A 90 -13.26 -3.98 -8.06
N LYS A 91 -14.43 -3.84 -7.44
CA LYS A 91 -14.65 -4.17 -6.02
C LYS A 91 -14.46 -5.66 -5.75
N GLY A 92 -15.05 -6.52 -6.58
CA GLY A 92 -14.86 -7.97 -6.49
C GLY A 92 -13.40 -8.38 -6.66
N LEU A 93 -12.66 -7.69 -7.55
CA LEU A 93 -11.21 -7.89 -7.71
C LEU A 93 -10.43 -7.46 -6.47
N PHE A 94 -10.67 -6.25 -5.93
CA PHE A 94 -10.00 -5.77 -4.71
C PHE A 94 -10.20 -6.78 -3.57
N ASN A 95 -11.44 -7.20 -3.32
CA ASN A 95 -11.77 -8.16 -2.27
C ASN A 95 -11.10 -9.53 -2.49
N ALA A 96 -11.07 -10.02 -3.72
CA ALA A 96 -10.41 -11.28 -4.04
C ALA A 96 -8.89 -11.21 -3.78
N ILE A 97 -8.25 -10.09 -4.15
CA ILE A 97 -6.83 -9.87 -3.88
C ILE A 97 -6.58 -9.77 -2.37
N SER A 98 -7.37 -9.00 -1.63
CA SER A 98 -7.24 -8.87 -0.17
C SER A 98 -7.29 -10.23 0.53
N GLN A 99 -8.29 -11.06 0.20
CA GLN A 99 -8.41 -12.41 0.78
C GLN A 99 -7.26 -13.34 0.37
N LEU A 100 -6.74 -13.21 -0.85
CA LEU A 100 -5.57 -13.98 -1.29
C LEU A 100 -4.29 -13.55 -0.58
N VAL A 101 -4.13 -12.26 -0.25
CA VAL A 101 -3.02 -11.79 0.60
C VAL A 101 -3.10 -12.48 1.96
N ASP A 102 -4.27 -12.52 2.60
CA ASP A 102 -4.44 -13.23 3.89
C ASP A 102 -4.15 -14.73 3.79
N SER A 103 -4.46 -15.35 2.65
CA SER A 103 -4.18 -16.78 2.41
C SER A 103 -2.72 -17.06 2.01
N ALA A 104 -1.90 -16.05 1.73
CA ALA A 104 -0.55 -16.25 1.20
C ALA A 104 0.40 -17.07 2.10
N PRO A 105 0.32 -17.07 3.44
CA PRO A 105 1.11 -17.97 4.29
C PRO A 105 0.88 -19.46 4.02
N HIS A 106 -0.25 -19.81 3.39
CA HIS A 106 -0.59 -21.19 3.02
C HIS A 106 0.00 -21.62 1.67
N LEU A 107 0.62 -20.70 0.92
CA LEU A 107 1.26 -21.01 -0.37
C LEU A 107 2.55 -21.79 -0.15
N GLN A 108 2.59 -23.01 -0.67
CA GLN A 108 3.79 -23.86 -0.58
C GLN A 108 4.88 -23.46 -1.59
N TYR A 109 4.48 -23.00 -2.78
CA TYR A 109 5.38 -22.69 -3.89
C TYR A 109 4.97 -21.40 -4.60
N GLY A 110 5.95 -20.65 -5.09
CA GLY A 110 5.70 -19.49 -5.96
C GLY A 110 5.27 -18.19 -5.25
N ILE A 111 5.48 -18.08 -3.92
CA ILE A 111 5.09 -16.88 -3.15
C ILE A 111 5.73 -15.58 -3.67
N GLN A 112 6.97 -15.66 -4.18
CA GLN A 112 7.66 -14.51 -4.77
C GLN A 112 6.91 -13.98 -6.01
N ALA A 113 6.57 -14.87 -6.95
CA ALA A 113 5.86 -14.49 -8.17
C ALA A 113 4.44 -14.00 -7.87
N PHE A 114 3.78 -14.63 -6.90
CA PHE A 114 2.48 -14.19 -6.39
C PHE A 114 2.55 -12.78 -5.80
N GLY A 115 3.48 -12.52 -4.88
CA GLY A 115 3.63 -11.22 -4.24
C GLY A 115 3.89 -10.10 -5.24
N GLN A 116 4.79 -10.31 -6.21
CA GLN A 116 5.03 -9.32 -7.27
C GLN A 116 3.79 -9.02 -8.11
N ALA A 117 3.05 -10.06 -8.51
CA ALA A 117 1.82 -9.89 -9.27
C ALA A 117 0.75 -9.13 -8.48
N VAL A 118 0.61 -9.45 -7.18
CA VAL A 118 -0.33 -8.76 -6.29
C VAL A 118 0.03 -7.28 -6.12
N LEU A 119 1.29 -6.95 -5.83
CA LEU A 119 1.74 -5.57 -5.66
C LEU A 119 1.51 -4.74 -6.93
N GLN A 120 1.85 -5.31 -8.09
CA GLN A 120 1.56 -4.68 -9.38
C GLN A 120 0.05 -4.47 -9.58
N CYS A 121 -0.77 -5.47 -9.25
CA CYS A 121 -2.22 -5.38 -9.38
C CYS A 121 -2.82 -4.30 -8.47
N LEU A 122 -2.40 -4.23 -7.19
CA LEU A 122 -2.87 -3.21 -6.24
C LEU A 122 -2.54 -1.79 -6.72
N GLY A 123 -1.32 -1.56 -7.23
CA GLY A 123 -0.96 -0.28 -7.85
C GLY A 123 -1.79 0.07 -9.08
N CYS A 124 -2.04 -0.91 -9.96
CA CYS A 124 -2.90 -0.68 -11.13
C CYS A 124 -4.36 -0.46 -10.77
N LEU A 125 -4.81 -0.95 -9.61
CA LEU A 125 -6.21 -0.94 -9.20
C LEU A 125 -6.63 0.38 -8.56
N LEU A 126 -5.73 1.10 -7.88
CA LEU A 126 -6.01 2.38 -7.20
C LEU A 126 -6.94 3.33 -7.99
N PRO A 127 -6.72 3.61 -9.30
CA PRO A 127 -7.58 4.52 -10.05
C PRO A 127 -9.04 4.09 -10.21
N PHE A 128 -9.30 2.79 -10.07
CA PHE A 128 -10.60 2.14 -10.30
C PHE A 128 -11.37 1.89 -9.00
N LEU A 129 -10.81 2.27 -7.86
CA LEU A 129 -11.42 2.04 -6.56
C LEU A 129 -12.43 3.15 -6.20
N GLU A 130 -13.43 2.74 -5.43
CA GLU A 130 -14.39 3.60 -4.76
C GLU A 130 -13.85 4.03 -3.39
N TYR A 131 -14.51 5.01 -2.78
CA TYR A 131 -14.17 5.63 -1.49
C TYR A 131 -13.63 4.63 -0.45
N ASP A 132 -14.43 3.65 0.00
CA ASP A 132 -14.05 2.76 1.10
C ASP A 132 -12.77 1.96 0.80
N MET A 133 -12.59 1.56 -0.46
CA MET A 133 -11.46 0.74 -0.87
C MET A 133 -10.18 1.56 -1.03
N ILE A 134 -10.30 2.82 -1.48
CA ILE A 134 -9.17 3.76 -1.55
C ILE A 134 -8.58 3.96 -0.15
N ASP A 135 -9.43 4.12 0.86
CA ASP A 135 -8.99 4.39 2.22
C ASP A 135 -8.36 3.16 2.90
N ASN A 136 -8.81 1.95 2.55
CA ASN A 136 -8.25 0.69 3.05
C ASN A 136 -6.97 0.23 2.34
N LEU A 137 -6.73 0.69 1.11
CA LEU A 137 -5.60 0.25 0.28
C LEU A 137 -4.21 0.48 0.90
N PRO A 138 -3.89 1.64 1.52
CA PRO A 138 -2.58 1.88 2.11
C PRO A 138 -2.25 0.89 3.22
N TYR A 139 -3.23 0.57 4.07
CA TYR A 139 -3.07 -0.42 5.12
C TYR A 139 -2.87 -1.83 4.54
N LEU A 140 -3.64 -2.22 3.52
CA LEU A 140 -3.47 -3.51 2.84
C LEU A 140 -2.06 -3.66 2.24
N VAL A 141 -1.55 -2.62 1.57
CA VAL A 141 -0.20 -2.64 1.00
C VAL A 141 0.85 -2.72 2.11
N ALA A 142 0.68 -1.98 3.22
CA ALA A 142 1.57 -2.10 4.38
C ALA A 142 1.53 -3.51 5.01
N TYR A 143 0.35 -4.12 5.07
CA TYR A 143 0.16 -5.47 5.59
C TYR A 143 0.89 -6.54 4.76
N CYS A 144 1.11 -6.31 3.48
CA CYS A 144 1.94 -7.19 2.66
C CYS A 144 3.37 -7.39 3.22
N VAL A 145 3.91 -6.44 3.99
CA VAL A 145 5.23 -6.59 4.66
C VAL A 145 5.21 -7.71 5.70
N ALA A 146 4.07 -7.99 6.32
CA ALA A 146 3.93 -9.07 7.30
C ALA A 146 3.82 -10.46 6.66
N VAL A 147 3.39 -10.52 5.40
CA VAL A 147 2.96 -11.75 4.74
C VAL A 147 3.93 -12.20 3.65
N PHE A 148 4.55 -11.26 2.94
CA PHE A 148 5.46 -11.55 1.85
C PHE A 148 6.92 -11.66 2.30
N PRO A 149 7.77 -12.37 1.54
CA PRO A 149 9.18 -12.50 1.87
C PRO A 149 9.91 -11.15 1.87
N ALA A 150 10.96 -11.05 2.69
CA ALA A 150 11.75 -9.81 2.84
C ALA A 150 12.37 -9.27 1.54
N SER A 151 12.57 -10.13 0.54
CA SER A 151 12.97 -9.77 -0.82
C SER A 151 12.01 -8.78 -1.50
N LEU A 152 10.74 -8.75 -1.09
CA LEU A 152 9.71 -7.85 -1.64
C LEU A 152 9.51 -6.58 -0.82
N HIS A 153 10.09 -6.46 0.37
CA HIS A 153 9.85 -5.30 1.24
C HIS A 153 10.15 -3.97 0.56
N GLN A 154 11.27 -3.85 -0.16
CA GLN A 154 11.60 -2.62 -0.87
C GLN A 154 10.55 -2.24 -1.93
N GLU A 155 10.02 -3.24 -2.66
CA GLU A 155 8.97 -3.03 -3.66
C GLU A 155 7.66 -2.59 -3.02
N ILE A 156 7.30 -3.19 -1.87
CA ILE A 156 6.13 -2.80 -1.07
C ILE A 156 6.26 -1.36 -0.60
N LEU A 157 7.43 -0.98 -0.05
CA LEU A 157 7.67 0.37 0.44
C LEU A 157 7.67 1.40 -0.69
N ASN A 158 8.22 1.05 -1.86
CA ASN A 158 8.16 1.92 -3.03
C ASN A 158 6.73 2.15 -3.51
N LEU A 159 5.93 1.09 -3.61
CA LEU A 159 4.51 1.19 -3.97
C LEU A 159 3.77 2.06 -2.95
N LEU A 160 3.96 1.79 -1.66
CA LEU A 160 3.29 2.50 -0.58
C LEU A 160 3.66 4.00 -0.58
N CYS A 161 4.96 4.33 -0.54
CA CYS A 161 5.44 5.69 -0.33
C CYS A 161 5.33 6.58 -1.57
N TYR A 162 5.60 6.06 -2.77
CA TYR A 162 5.66 6.88 -3.97
C TYR A 162 4.37 6.88 -4.79
N TYR A 163 3.47 5.92 -4.55
CA TYR A 163 2.30 5.75 -5.41
C TYR A 163 0.96 5.62 -4.69
N ILE A 164 0.91 5.08 -3.47
CA ILE A 164 -0.36 4.90 -2.75
C ILE A 164 -0.62 6.07 -1.80
N LEU A 165 0.24 6.27 -0.79
CA LEU A 165 0.05 7.28 0.25
C LEU A 165 -0.15 8.71 -0.30
N PRO A 166 0.57 9.17 -1.34
CA PRO A 166 0.41 10.53 -1.88
C PRO A 166 -0.96 10.82 -2.51
N PHE A 167 -1.80 9.81 -2.72
CA PHE A 167 -3.14 10.00 -3.28
C PHE A 167 -4.26 9.61 -2.32
N THR A 168 -3.94 8.94 -1.21
CA THR A 168 -4.94 8.49 -0.23
C THR A 168 -4.94 9.35 1.03
N ILE A 169 -3.78 9.68 1.61
CA ILE A 169 -3.69 10.48 2.85
C ILE A 169 -4.01 11.95 2.58
N THR A 170 -3.56 12.47 1.44
CA THR A 170 -3.79 13.88 1.06
C THR A 170 -5.12 14.08 0.33
N ARG A 171 -5.97 13.05 0.30
CA ARG A 171 -7.27 13.08 -0.38
C ARG A 171 -8.23 13.98 0.38
N ARG A 172 -8.91 14.85 -0.36
CA ARG A 172 -9.89 15.80 0.18
C ARG A 172 -11.30 15.22 0.10
N TYR A 173 -12.02 15.36 1.20
CA TYR A 173 -13.41 14.96 1.34
C TYR A 173 -14.23 16.19 1.67
N SER A 174 -15.19 16.53 0.82
CA SER A 174 -16.05 17.69 0.99
C SER A 174 -16.97 17.50 2.21
N GLY A 175 -16.95 18.47 3.13
CA GLY A 175 -17.86 18.49 4.29
C GLY A 175 -17.48 17.63 5.49
N MET A 176 -16.31 16.98 5.51
CA MET A 176 -15.81 16.22 6.67
C MET A 176 -14.78 17.06 7.44
N GLU A 177 -15.05 17.36 8.72
CA GLU A 177 -14.06 17.98 9.63
C GLU A 177 -12.99 16.98 10.09
N GLU A 178 -13.30 15.68 10.02
CA GLU A 178 -12.43 14.59 10.48
C GLU A 178 -11.40 14.16 9.42
N GLU A 179 -10.25 13.66 9.90
CA GLU A 179 -9.25 13.04 9.02
C GLU A 179 -9.81 11.80 8.32
N SER A 180 -9.41 11.56 7.06
CA SER A 180 -9.79 10.36 6.31
C SER A 180 -9.41 9.07 7.02
N GLU A 181 -10.11 7.96 6.74
CA GLU A 181 -9.75 6.65 7.32
C GLU A 181 -8.32 6.26 6.92
N ALA A 182 -7.90 6.60 5.70
CA ALA A 182 -6.51 6.48 5.25
C ALA A 182 -5.53 7.22 6.18
N SER A 183 -5.84 8.48 6.54
CA SER A 183 -5.00 9.29 7.44
C SER A 183 -5.00 8.76 8.87
N GLN A 184 -6.14 8.25 9.35
CA GLN A 184 -6.24 7.64 10.68
C GLN A 184 -5.47 6.30 10.76
N SER A 185 -5.36 5.58 9.65
CA SER A 185 -4.62 4.31 9.57
C SER A 185 -3.10 4.45 9.64
N VAL A 186 -2.55 5.68 9.57
CA VAL A 186 -1.10 5.95 9.51
C VAL A 186 -0.33 5.31 10.68
N GLY A 187 -0.84 5.41 11.90
CA GLY A 187 -0.22 4.77 13.06
C GLY A 187 -0.11 3.24 12.90
N ALA A 188 -1.15 2.60 12.35
CA ALA A 188 -1.15 1.18 12.08
C ALA A 188 -0.17 0.81 10.95
N ILE A 189 -0.11 1.62 9.89
CA ILE A 189 0.86 1.45 8.78
C ILE A 189 2.31 1.51 9.30
N ILE A 190 2.63 2.53 10.12
CA ILE A 190 3.95 2.65 10.76
C ILE A 190 4.25 1.40 11.60
N MET A 191 3.27 0.96 12.41
CA MET A 191 3.42 -0.22 13.25
C MET A 191 3.72 -1.48 12.44
N MET A 192 2.99 -1.72 11.34
CA MET A 192 3.17 -2.88 10.47
C MET A 192 4.58 -2.92 9.87
N VAL A 193 5.04 -1.80 9.28
CA VAL A 193 6.37 -1.74 8.68
C VAL A 193 7.47 -1.86 9.73
N PHE A 194 7.32 -1.21 10.88
CA PHE A 194 8.35 -1.25 11.93
C PHE A 194 8.44 -2.60 12.63
N GLN A 195 7.33 -3.33 12.70
CA GLN A 195 7.27 -4.66 13.29
C GLN A 195 7.88 -5.73 12.38
N HIS A 196 7.63 -5.66 11.07
CA HIS A 196 7.96 -6.75 10.15
C HIS A 196 9.18 -6.48 9.28
N SER A 197 9.62 -5.22 9.15
CA SER A 197 10.84 -4.87 8.43
C SER A 197 12.01 -4.69 9.39
N ASN A 198 13.11 -5.40 9.16
CA ASN A 198 14.34 -5.27 9.97
C ASN A 198 15.33 -4.23 9.43
N ASN A 199 15.04 -3.63 8.26
CA ASN A 199 15.92 -2.66 7.61
C ASN A 199 15.58 -1.23 8.05
N PRO A 200 16.48 -0.52 8.76
CA PRO A 200 16.24 0.87 9.16
C PRO A 200 15.95 1.81 8.00
N ALA A 201 16.50 1.53 6.80
CA ALA A 201 16.22 2.35 5.61
C ALA A 201 14.74 2.32 5.22
N HIS A 202 14.06 1.17 5.36
CA HIS A 202 12.62 1.08 5.11
C HIS A 202 11.82 1.91 6.13
N HIS A 203 12.28 1.94 7.38
CA HIS A 203 11.62 2.73 8.44
C HIS A 203 11.76 4.23 8.18
N CYS A 204 12.97 4.69 7.82
CA CYS A 204 13.20 6.08 7.44
C CYS A 204 12.41 6.47 6.19
N GLN A 205 12.44 5.64 5.13
CA GLN A 205 11.72 5.91 3.88
C GLN A 205 10.22 6.15 4.13
N LEU A 206 9.58 5.29 4.93
CA LEU A 206 8.18 5.46 5.28
C LEU A 206 7.95 6.75 6.07
N LEU A 207 8.75 6.99 7.11
CA LEU A 207 8.53 8.12 8.01
C LEU A 207 8.78 9.46 7.30
N GLU A 208 9.85 9.58 6.52
CA GLU A 208 10.15 10.76 5.71
C GLU A 208 9.05 11.03 4.68
N CYS A 209 8.54 9.97 4.04
CA CYS A 209 7.40 10.08 3.14
C CYS A 209 6.19 10.65 3.88
N LEU A 210 5.80 10.07 5.01
CA LEU A 210 4.66 10.55 5.80
C LEU A 210 4.84 11.99 6.28
N MET A 211 6.03 12.36 6.77
CA MET A 211 6.35 13.72 7.20
C MET A 211 6.20 14.76 6.08
N SER A 212 6.40 14.37 4.83
CA SER A 212 6.18 15.25 3.68
C SER A 212 4.71 15.51 3.35
N MET A 213 3.79 14.67 3.85
CA MET A 213 2.37 14.69 3.47
C MET A 213 1.43 15.06 4.63
N LYS A 214 1.75 14.68 5.87
CA LYS A 214 0.90 14.88 7.05
C LYS A 214 1.65 15.67 8.14
N GLN A 215 1.04 16.76 8.62
CA GLN A 215 1.69 17.66 9.58
C GLN A 215 1.91 17.04 10.97
N TRP A 216 1.02 16.15 11.41
CA TRP A 216 1.02 15.62 12.78
C TRP A 216 1.48 14.17 12.89
N VAL A 217 2.36 13.71 11.99
CA VAL A 217 2.91 12.34 11.99
C VAL A 217 3.59 11.97 13.31
N VAL A 218 4.12 12.97 14.04
CA VAL A 218 4.66 12.75 15.39
C VAL A 218 3.61 12.19 16.36
N LYS A 219 2.33 12.55 16.23
CA LYS A 219 1.25 12.00 17.04
C LYS A 219 1.03 10.52 16.72
N ASP A 220 1.01 10.17 15.44
CA ASP A 220 0.92 8.77 14.98
C ASP A 220 2.10 7.95 15.51
N LEU A 221 3.31 8.52 15.47
CA LEU A 221 4.52 7.88 15.99
C LEU A 221 4.47 7.69 17.51
N LEU A 222 3.96 8.69 18.26
CA LEU A 222 3.72 8.57 19.71
C LEU A 222 2.66 7.51 20.03
N CYS A 223 1.60 7.40 19.22
CA CYS A 223 0.62 6.32 19.35
C CYS A 223 1.27 4.95 19.17
N VAL A 224 2.19 4.79 18.20
CA VAL A 224 2.95 3.54 18.03
C VAL A 224 3.84 3.26 19.23
N ILE A 225 4.45 4.27 19.84
CA ILE A 225 5.25 4.10 21.06
C ILE A 225 4.36 3.67 22.25
N ALA A 226 3.18 4.25 22.38
CA ALA A 226 2.26 3.96 23.48
C ALA A 226 1.61 2.57 23.34
N TYR A 227 1.14 2.21 22.15
CA TYR A 227 0.26 1.07 21.92
C TYR A 227 0.83 -0.02 21.00
N GLY A 228 2.00 0.20 20.39
CA GLY A 228 2.59 -0.74 19.44
C GLY A 228 3.20 -1.98 20.08
N THR A 229 3.55 -2.94 19.22
CA THR A 229 4.32 -4.14 19.59
C THR A 229 5.73 -3.79 20.08
N CYS A 230 6.40 -4.72 20.78
CA CYS A 230 7.75 -4.47 21.30
C CYS A 230 8.75 -4.03 20.22
N GLY A 231 8.75 -4.70 19.05
CA GLY A 231 9.62 -4.35 17.93
C GLY A 231 9.32 -2.96 17.36
N ALA A 232 8.04 -2.68 17.09
CA ALA A 232 7.63 -1.39 16.56
C ALA A 232 7.94 -0.22 17.51
N ARG A 233 7.74 -0.39 18.83
CA ARG A 233 8.04 0.62 19.84
C ARG A 233 9.50 1.03 19.86
N VAL A 234 10.42 0.06 19.75
CA VAL A 234 11.87 0.34 19.75
C VAL A 234 12.26 1.16 18.52
N SER A 235 11.78 0.78 17.34
CA SER A 235 12.05 1.51 16.09
C SER A 235 11.43 2.90 16.11
N ALA A 236 10.20 3.02 16.59
CA ALA A 236 9.49 4.30 16.70
C ALA A 236 10.17 5.27 17.68
N ALA A 237 10.57 4.81 18.86
CA ALA A 237 11.30 5.64 19.81
C ALA A 237 12.64 6.13 19.24
N LYS A 238 13.39 5.26 18.56
CA LYS A 238 14.66 5.63 17.90
C LYS A 238 14.45 6.74 16.88
N LEU A 239 13.46 6.60 16.00
CA LEU A 239 13.19 7.59 14.95
C LEU A 239 12.57 8.88 15.50
N LEU A 240 11.77 8.81 16.57
CA LEU A 240 11.27 9.99 17.26
C LEU A 240 12.43 10.88 17.72
N PHE A 241 13.41 10.31 18.43
CA PHE A 241 14.58 11.07 18.90
C PHE A 241 15.51 11.50 17.77
N TYR A 242 15.50 10.80 16.63
CA TYR A 242 16.31 11.16 15.47
C TYR A 242 15.76 12.38 14.73
N TYR A 243 14.44 12.42 14.46
CA TYR A 243 13.81 13.50 13.70
C TYR A 243 13.31 14.66 14.56
N TRP A 244 12.93 14.40 15.81
CA TRP A 244 12.52 15.41 16.79
C TRP A 244 13.46 15.38 18.01
N PRO A 245 14.70 15.87 17.85
CA PRO A 245 15.63 15.94 18.98
C PRO A 245 15.03 16.82 20.09
N PRO A 246 15.29 16.48 21.37
CA PRO A 246 14.77 17.25 22.48
C PRO A 246 15.31 18.69 22.43
N PHE A 247 14.41 19.66 22.64
CA PHE A 247 14.71 21.09 22.63
C PHE A 247 15.72 21.53 23.72
N ASP A 248 16.01 20.68 24.70
CA ASP A 248 16.94 21.01 25.79
C ASP A 248 18.23 20.20 25.69
N ALA A 249 19.26 20.81 25.13
CA ALA A 249 20.62 20.28 25.07
C ALA A 249 21.22 20.00 26.46
N LYS A 250 20.63 20.54 27.54
CA LYS A 250 21.12 20.36 28.92
C LYS A 250 20.61 19.10 29.62
N LEU A 251 19.59 18.42 29.08
CA LEU A 251 19.07 17.17 29.67
C LEU A 251 19.97 15.95 29.42
N PHE A 252 20.86 16.00 28.41
CA PHE A 252 21.71 14.87 28.01
C PHE A 252 23.15 14.91 28.55
N ASP A 253 23.48 15.82 29.47
CA ASP A 253 24.80 15.86 30.13
C ASP A 253 25.00 14.75 31.20
N ARG A 254 24.38 13.57 30.98
CA ARG A 254 24.79 12.31 31.59
C ARG A 254 25.47 11.48 30.50
N LYS A 255 26.78 11.66 30.38
CA LYS A 255 27.77 11.07 29.44
C LYS A 255 27.82 9.53 29.32
N GLY A 256 26.72 8.80 29.58
CA GLY A 256 26.70 7.33 29.56
C GLY A 256 25.78 6.67 28.52
N LEU A 257 24.83 7.39 27.90
CA LEU A 257 23.76 6.75 27.13
C LEU A 257 23.95 6.76 25.59
N LEU A 258 24.76 7.66 25.04
CA LEU A 258 24.96 7.77 23.59
C LEU A 258 26.05 6.84 23.03
N CYS A 259 26.94 6.31 23.86
CA CYS A 259 28.10 5.53 23.40
C CYS A 259 27.75 4.08 22.98
N LYS A 260 26.51 3.61 23.15
CA LYS A 260 26.09 2.26 22.73
C LYS A 260 25.34 2.19 21.40
N PHE A 261 24.97 3.32 20.79
CA PHE A 261 24.21 3.33 19.52
C PHE A 261 25.04 3.74 18.28
N ALA A 262 26.28 4.21 18.45
CA ALA A 262 27.07 4.81 17.36
C ALA A 262 27.99 3.85 16.58
N ASN A 263 28.00 2.54 16.87
CA ASN A 263 28.99 1.63 16.27
C ASN A 263 28.62 1.01 14.92
N THR A 264 27.54 1.42 14.26
CA THR A 264 27.27 1.03 12.87
C THR A 264 26.71 2.21 12.08
N CYS A 265 27.47 2.64 11.06
CA CYS A 265 27.22 3.72 10.11
C CYS A 265 27.73 5.12 10.51
N LYS A 266 29.03 5.35 10.30
CA LYS A 266 29.56 6.67 9.96
C LYS A 266 29.20 6.99 8.51
N ILE A 267 28.35 7.98 8.28
CA ILE A 267 28.35 8.78 7.05
C ILE A 267 28.27 10.25 7.48
N ASN A 268 29.32 11.00 7.19
CA ASN A 268 29.39 12.45 7.39
C ASN A 268 28.36 13.14 6.50
N CYS A 269 27.53 14.01 7.08
CA CYS A 269 27.00 15.17 6.37
C CYS A 269 27.22 16.41 7.23
N ASP A 270 27.90 17.36 6.60
CA ASP A 270 28.50 18.56 7.15
C ASP A 270 27.44 19.53 7.68
N SER A 271 27.79 20.20 8.76
CA SER A 271 26.94 21.17 9.44
C SER A 271 26.98 22.50 8.71
N ARG A 272 25.84 22.95 8.18
CA ARG A 272 25.62 24.35 7.83
C ARG A 272 24.13 24.67 7.90
N ASN A 273 23.73 25.29 9.00
CA ASN A 273 22.85 26.46 9.06
C ASN A 273 22.43 26.70 10.52
N SER A 274 23.31 27.38 11.24
CA SER A 274 22.91 28.31 12.28
C SER A 274 22.87 29.70 11.65
N GLU A 275 21.98 30.56 12.13
CA GLU A 275 21.71 31.95 11.71
C GLU A 275 20.55 32.11 10.70
N LEU A 276 19.32 32.06 11.22
CA LEU A 276 18.40 33.21 11.34
C LEU A 276 17.17 32.81 12.17
#